data_AF-A0A7C2Q1I0-F1
#
_entry.id   AF-A0A7C2Q1I0-F1
#
_cell.length_a   1.000
_cell.length_b   1.000
_cell.length_c   1.000
_cell.angle_alpha   90.00
_cell.angle_beta   90.00
_cell.angle_gamma   90.00
#
_symmetry.space_group_name_H-M   'P 1'
#
loop_
_entity.id
_entity.type
_entity.pdbx_description
1 polymer ?
#
loop_
_entity_poly.entity_id
_entity_poly.type
_entity_poly.pdbx_seq_one_letter_code
_entity_poly.pdbx_strand_id
1 'polypeptide(L)'
;MAGKGFIVYGGSDLRRILKDVEDRYGDAFEELGPGALQDFKHLIDCLDDFLDLLADPRTDFRVKLTSYGKLRDDVFEFCRFYARWLGSPLMERLRAEIYELLDEAISWWGEQDVLDILGR
;
A
#
# COMPACT_ATOMS: atom_id res chain seq x y z
N MET A 1 21.21 5.15 -22.49
CA MET A 1 19.81 5.61 -22.49
C MET A 1 18.92 4.38 -22.36
N ALA A 2 18.70 3.91 -21.14
CA ALA A 2 17.89 2.73 -20.85
C ALA A 2 16.72 3.18 -19.99
N GLY A 3 15.61 3.57 -20.64
CA GLY A 3 14.33 3.71 -19.97
C GLY A 3 13.86 2.31 -19.61
N LYS A 4 14.21 1.87 -18.39
CA LYS A 4 13.63 0.68 -17.77
C LYS A 4 12.11 0.84 -17.80
N GLY A 5 11.43 -0.22 -18.22
CA GLY A 5 10.00 -0.25 -18.50
C GLY A 5 9.19 0.36 -17.38
N PHE A 6 8.67 1.55 -17.64
CA PHE A 6 7.68 2.24 -16.81
C PHE A 6 6.30 1.66 -17.17
N ILE A 7 6.18 0.37 -16.83
CA ILE A 7 5.03 -0.27 -16.22
C ILE A 7 3.63 0.18 -16.69
N VAL A 8 3.02 -0.72 -17.46
CA VAL A 8 1.58 -0.99 -17.46
C VAL A 8 1.36 -2.04 -16.37
N TYR A 9 1.14 -1.65 -15.11
CA TYR A 9 0.75 -2.61 -14.05
C TYR A 9 -0.69 -2.30 -13.65
N GLY A 10 -1.59 -3.24 -13.94
CA GLY A 10 -2.97 -3.17 -13.46
C GLY A 10 -3.06 -3.54 -11.98
N GLY A 11 -4.27 -3.45 -11.41
CA GLY A 11 -4.51 -3.78 -10.00
C GLY A 11 -4.04 -5.18 -9.54
N SER A 12 -3.88 -6.14 -10.45
CA SER A 12 -3.34 -7.48 -10.14
C SER A 12 -1.86 -7.47 -9.73
N ASP A 13 -1.06 -6.54 -10.25
CA ASP A 13 0.35 -6.44 -9.90
C ASP A 13 0.55 -5.72 -8.56
N LEU A 14 -0.27 -4.72 -8.25
CA LEU A 14 -0.26 -4.05 -6.94
C LEU A 14 -0.59 -5.04 -5.81
N ARG A 15 -1.59 -5.91 -6.01
CA ARG A 15 -1.93 -6.96 -5.03
C ARG A 15 -0.81 -8.00 -4.86
N ARG A 16 -0.07 -8.30 -5.93
CA ARG A 16 1.11 -9.17 -5.85
C ARG A 16 2.21 -8.52 -5.01
N ILE A 17 2.48 -7.24 -5.21
CA ILE A 17 3.46 -6.49 -4.41
C ILE A 17 3.03 -6.45 -2.93
N LEU A 18 1.75 -6.18 -2.65
CA LEU A 18 1.22 -6.19 -1.29
C LEU A 18 1.45 -7.53 -0.59
N LYS A 19 1.18 -8.63 -1.30
CA LYS A 19 1.44 -9.98 -0.80
C LYS A 19 2.93 -10.24 -0.57
N ASP A 20 3.80 -9.81 -1.49
CA ASP A 20 5.24 -9.95 -1.34
C ASP A 20 5.78 -9.14 -0.13
N VAL A 21 5.09 -8.07 0.28
CA VAL A 21 5.36 -7.34 1.53
C VAL A 21 4.87 -8.15 2.72
N GLU A 22 3.63 -8.64 2.71
CA GLU A 22 3.09 -9.49 3.78
C GLU A 22 4.02 -10.68 4.08
N ASP A 23 4.40 -11.44 3.05
CA ASP A 23 5.26 -12.61 3.16
C ASP A 23 6.67 -12.26 3.68
N ARG A 24 7.19 -11.07 3.38
CA ARG A 24 8.55 -10.65 3.75
C ARG A 24 8.68 -10.22 5.20
N TYR A 25 7.65 -9.58 5.75
CA TYR A 25 7.70 -9.01 7.10
C TYR A 25 6.91 -9.84 8.12
N GLY A 26 5.99 -10.71 7.67
CA GLY A 26 5.11 -11.49 8.53
C GLY A 26 5.83 -12.24 9.65
N ASP A 27 6.90 -12.96 9.33
CA ASP A 27 7.69 -13.72 10.29
C ASP A 27 8.23 -12.85 11.44
N ALA A 28 8.67 -11.62 11.16
CA ALA A 28 9.18 -10.71 12.18
C ALA A 28 8.08 -10.28 13.18
N PHE A 29 6.85 -10.11 12.70
CA PHE A 29 5.70 -9.83 13.58
C PHE A 29 5.21 -11.08 14.30
N GLU A 30 5.30 -12.26 13.68
CA GLU A 30 4.99 -13.54 14.32
C GLU A 30 5.92 -13.82 15.52
N GLU A 31 7.22 -13.58 15.35
CA GLU A 31 8.22 -13.73 16.42
C GLU A 31 7.96 -12.80 17.62
N LEU A 32 7.40 -11.62 17.37
CA LEU A 32 6.98 -10.68 18.42
C LEU A 32 5.77 -11.15 19.21
N GLY A 33 4.91 -11.94 18.57
CA GLY A 33 3.75 -12.56 19.18
C GLY A 33 2.46 -12.36 18.38
N PRO A 34 1.40 -13.12 18.75
CA PRO A 34 0.18 -13.20 17.95
C PRO A 34 -0.56 -11.85 17.81
N GLY A 35 -0.45 -10.96 18.81
CA GLY A 35 -1.02 -9.62 18.73
C GLY A 35 -0.33 -8.74 17.68
N ALA A 36 1.01 -8.80 17.61
CA ALA A 36 1.77 -8.02 16.64
C ALA A 36 1.51 -8.52 15.20
N LEU A 37 1.44 -9.83 15.01
CA LEU A 37 1.06 -10.43 13.73
C LEU A 37 -0.36 -10.04 13.32
N GLN A 38 -1.31 -10.02 14.26
CA GLN A 38 -2.68 -9.60 13.97
C GLN A 38 -2.76 -8.13 13.56
N ASP A 39 -2.06 -7.24 14.26
CA ASP A 39 -2.01 -5.82 13.92
C ASP A 39 -1.38 -5.61 12.52
N PHE A 40 -0.33 -6.37 12.19
CA PHE A 40 0.28 -6.31 10.86
C PHE A 40 -0.67 -6.78 9.76
N LYS A 41 -1.36 -7.92 9.97
CA LYS A 41 -2.38 -8.41 9.02
C LYS A 41 -3.49 -7.40 8.81
N HIS A 42 -3.93 -6.75 9.89
CA HIS A 42 -4.94 -5.70 9.78
C HIS A 42 -4.46 -4.51 8.93
N LEU A 43 -3.18 -4.12 9.02
CA LEU A 43 -2.62 -3.10 8.13
C LEU A 43 -2.65 -3.53 6.66
N ILE A 44 -2.30 -4.79 6.38
CA ILE A 44 -2.35 -5.36 5.03
C ILE A 44 -3.78 -5.39 4.49
N ASP A 45 -4.76 -5.82 5.29
CA ASP A 45 -6.18 -5.81 4.93
C ASP A 45 -6.66 -4.38 4.58
N CYS A 46 -6.28 -3.37 5.37
CA CYS A 46 -6.59 -1.97 5.09
C CYS A 46 -5.96 -1.46 3.78
N LEU A 47 -4.75 -1.93 3.43
CA LEU A 47 -4.11 -1.61 2.15
C LEU A 47 -4.86 -2.27 0.99
N ASP A 48 -5.28 -3.53 1.14
CA ASP A 48 -6.03 -4.26 0.11
C ASP A 48 -7.42 -3.65 -0.14
N ASP A 49 -8.16 -3.32 0.93
CA ASP A 49 -9.45 -2.62 0.86
C ASP A 49 -9.31 -1.25 0.16
N PHE A 50 -8.20 -0.55 0.37
CA PHE A 50 -7.92 0.69 -0.33
C PHE A 50 -7.68 0.48 -1.83
N LEU A 51 -7.02 -0.61 -2.24
CA LEU A 51 -6.88 -0.94 -3.66
C LEU A 51 -8.25 -1.22 -4.31
N ASP A 52 -9.17 -1.87 -3.59
CA ASP A 52 -10.56 -2.04 -4.05
C ASP A 52 -11.31 -0.71 -4.15
N LEU A 53 -11.15 0.16 -3.16
CA LEU A 53 -11.72 1.51 -3.18
C LEU A 53 -11.21 2.32 -4.37
N LEU A 54 -9.91 2.20 -4.71
CA LEU A 54 -9.33 2.86 -5.88
C LEU A 54 -9.90 2.31 -7.19
N ALA A 55 -10.09 0.99 -7.28
CA ALA A 55 -10.62 0.33 -8.47
C ALA A 55 -12.13 0.58 -8.69
N ASP A 56 -12.88 1.01 -7.67
CA ASP A 56 -14.31 1.32 -7.81
C ASP A 56 -14.53 2.65 -8.58
N PRO A 57 -15.10 2.63 -9.79
CA PRO A 57 -15.38 3.84 -10.55
C PRO A 57 -16.55 4.66 -9.97
N ARG A 58 -17.32 4.10 -9.03
CA ARG A 58 -18.46 4.79 -8.41
C ARG A 58 -18.04 5.64 -7.21
N THR A 59 -16.87 5.37 -6.65
CA THR A 59 -16.36 6.09 -5.49
C THR A 59 -15.83 7.46 -5.91
N ASP A 60 -16.29 8.51 -5.24
CA ASP A 60 -15.87 9.90 -5.49
C ASP A 60 -14.36 10.08 -5.26
N PHE A 61 -13.69 10.80 -6.15
CA PHE A 61 -12.24 11.03 -6.11
C PHE A 61 -11.77 11.65 -4.78
N ARG A 62 -12.58 12.48 -4.13
CA ARG A 62 -12.25 13.09 -2.84
C ARG A 62 -12.20 12.05 -1.74
N VAL A 63 -13.06 11.03 -1.82
CA VAL A 63 -13.06 9.90 -0.89
C VAL A 63 -11.77 9.10 -1.07
N LYS A 64 -11.39 8.79 -2.31
CA LYS A 64 -10.13 8.08 -2.63
C LYS A 64 -8.91 8.83 -2.07
N LEU A 65 -8.79 10.13 -2.34
CA LEU A 65 -7.68 10.97 -1.84
C LEU A 65 -7.67 11.09 -0.31
N THR A 66 -8.84 11.19 0.32
CA THR A 66 -8.95 11.24 1.78
C THR A 66 -8.49 9.92 2.40
N SER A 67 -8.91 8.78 1.83
CA SER A 67 -8.49 7.45 2.29
C SER A 67 -6.99 7.23 2.11
N TYR A 68 -6.41 7.66 0.99
CA TYR A 68 -4.96 7.63 0.78
C TYR A 68 -4.19 8.39 1.85
N GLY A 69 -4.62 9.62 2.18
CA GLY A 69 -3.98 10.42 3.22
C GLY A 69 -4.02 9.75 4.60
N LYS A 70 -5.19 9.26 5.00
CA LYS A 70 -5.35 8.53 6.27
C LYS A 70 -4.48 7.29 6.34
N LEU A 71 -4.46 6.50 5.26
CA LEU A 71 -3.71 5.26 5.21
C LEU A 71 -2.20 5.50 5.29
N ARG A 72 -1.69 6.59 4.70
CA ARG A 72 -0.29 7.00 4.89
C ARG A 72 0.01 7.36 6.35
N ASP A 73 -0.87 8.07 7.02
CA ASP A 73 -0.71 8.41 8.44
C ASP A 73 -0.75 7.15 9.32
N ASP A 74 -1.67 6.22 9.04
CA ASP A 74 -1.80 4.95 9.76
C ASP A 74 -0.54 4.09 9.60
N VAL A 75 0.00 3.97 8.37
CA VAL A 75 1.28 3.28 8.10
C VAL A 75 2.44 3.94 8.84
N PHE A 76 2.48 5.27 8.86
CA PHE A 76 3.52 6.02 9.59
C PHE A 76 3.50 5.70 11.09
N GLU A 77 2.33 5.80 11.72
CA GLU A 77 2.16 5.56 13.15
C GLU A 77 2.39 4.08 13.50
N PHE A 78 1.94 3.15 12.66
CA PHE A 78 2.21 1.73 12.80
C PHE A 78 3.72 1.43 12.82
N CYS A 79 4.46 1.92 11.82
CA CYS A 79 5.90 1.70 11.72
C CYS A 79 6.64 2.36 12.88
N ARG A 80 6.23 3.56 13.29
CA ARG A 80 6.78 4.26 14.45
C ARG A 80 6.54 3.49 15.75
N PHE A 81 5.36 2.90 15.92
CA PHE A 81 5.01 2.11 17.09
C PHE A 81 5.90 0.87 17.20
N TYR A 82 6.00 0.08 16.13
CA TYR A 82 6.74 -1.18 16.12
C TYR A 82 8.26 -1.03 16.07
N ALA A 83 8.78 0.14 15.69
CA ALA A 83 10.23 0.41 15.65
C ALA A 83 10.94 0.20 17.00
N ARG A 84 10.22 0.32 18.12
CA ARG A 84 10.80 0.09 19.46
C ARG A 84 11.13 -1.39 19.73
N TRP A 85 10.53 -2.32 19.00
CA TRP A 85 10.76 -3.76 19.17
C TRP A 85 11.46 -4.38 17.97
N LEU A 86 11.04 -4.03 16.75
CA LEU A 86 11.64 -4.54 15.50
C LEU A 86 12.85 -3.75 15.00
N GLY A 87 13.11 -2.59 15.63
CA GLY A 87 14.17 -1.67 15.22
C GLY A 87 13.75 -0.75 14.09
N SER A 88 14.28 0.48 14.12
CA SER A 88 14.00 1.50 13.11
C SER A 88 14.35 1.07 11.68
N PRO A 89 15.47 0.39 11.39
CA PRO A 89 15.80 0.02 10.01
C PRO A 89 14.77 -0.87 9.32
N LEU A 90 14.22 -1.87 10.03
CA LEU A 90 13.20 -2.76 9.47
C LEU A 90 11.89 -2.00 9.20
N MET A 91 11.49 -1.14 10.15
CA MET A 91 10.25 -0.36 10.03
C MET A 91 10.32 0.77 9.01
N GLU A 92 11.48 1.40 8.83
CA GLU A 92 11.69 2.36 7.76
C GLU A 92 11.63 1.71 6.39
N ARG A 93 12.13 0.47 6.25
CA ARG A 93 12.05 -0.30 5.02
C ARG A 93 10.61 -0.72 4.70
N LEU A 94 9.88 -1.26 5.69
CA LEU A 94 8.46 -1.60 5.53
C LEU A 94 7.65 -0.38 5.09
N ARG A 95 7.82 0.76 5.78
CA ARG A 95 7.14 2.01 5.44
C ARG A 95 7.45 2.45 4.01
N ALA A 96 8.71 2.40 3.59
CA ALA A 96 9.11 2.83 2.26
C ALA A 96 8.45 1.96 1.18
N GLU A 97 8.45 0.64 1.36
CA GLU A 97 7.84 -0.30 0.41
C GLU A 97 6.31 -0.13 0.34
N ILE A 98 5.63 0.12 1.46
CA ILE A 98 4.20 0.43 1.46
C ILE A 98 3.92 1.79 0.81
N TYR A 99 4.74 2.81 1.06
CA TYR A 99 4.57 4.13 0.43
C TYR A 99 4.76 4.07 -1.09
N GLU A 100 5.74 3.29 -1.56
CA GLU A 100 5.93 3.04 -2.99
C GLU A 100 4.69 2.37 -3.60
N LEU A 101 4.13 1.34 -2.95
CA LEU A 101 2.89 0.72 -3.37
C LEU A 101 1.72 1.71 -3.45
N LEU A 102 1.55 2.56 -2.44
CA LEU A 102 0.48 3.55 -2.40
C LEU A 102 0.64 4.63 -3.49
N ASP A 103 1.87 5.05 -3.76
CA ASP A 103 2.18 6.04 -4.80
C ASP A 103 1.98 5.45 -6.21
N GLU A 104 2.36 4.18 -6.42
CA GLU A 104 2.05 3.45 -7.65
C GLU A 104 0.53 3.28 -7.84
N ALA A 105 -0.20 2.95 -6.78
CA ALA A 105 -1.66 2.79 -6.85
C ALA A 105 -2.39 4.09 -7.22
N ILE A 106 -1.98 5.23 -6.64
CA ILE A 106 -2.52 6.55 -7.00
C ILE A 106 -2.14 6.96 -8.42
N SER A 107 -0.90 6.70 -8.84
CA SER A 107 -0.44 7.00 -10.20
C SER A 107 -1.23 6.21 -11.24
N TRP A 108 -1.41 4.91 -11.00
CA TRP A 108 -2.24 4.04 -11.83
C TRP A 108 -3.70 4.53 -11.91
N TRP A 109 -4.31 4.87 -10.78
CA TRP A 109 -5.67 5.40 -10.77
C TRP A 109 -5.79 6.72 -11.55
N GLY A 110 -4.82 7.64 -11.39
CA GLY A 110 -4.80 8.90 -12.14
C GLY A 110 -4.72 8.70 -13.66
N GLU A 111 -3.98 7.70 -14.12
CA GLU A 111 -3.94 7.32 -15.54
C GLU A 111 -5.28 6.75 -16.03
N GLN A 112 -5.94 5.90 -15.22
CA GLN A 112 -7.27 5.37 -15.54
C GLN A 112 -8.30 6.49 -15.68
N ASP A 113 -8.34 7.45 -14.75
CA ASP A 113 -9.26 8.59 -14.81
C ASP A 113 -9.07 9.41 -16.11
N VAL A 114 -7.82 9.60 -16.56
CA VAL A 114 -7.52 10.29 -17.82
C VAL A 114 -7.99 9.48 -19.03
N LEU A 115 -7.78 8.16 -19.04
CA LEU A 115 -8.24 7.28 -20.11
C LEU A 115 -9.77 7.23 -20.20
N ASP A 116 -10.46 7.18 -19.06
CA ASP A 116 -11.93 7.22 -18.98
C ASP A 116 -12.51 8.54 -19.52
N ILE A 117 -11.81 9.66 -19.31
CA ILE A 117 -12.18 10.97 -19.88
C ILE A 117 -11.99 10.98 -21.41
N LEU A 118 -10.89 10.42 -21.92
CA LEU A 118 -10.57 10.42 -23.35
C LEU A 118 -11.39 9.38 -24.16
N GLY A 119 -11.92 8.36 -23.50
CA GLY A 119 -12.79 7.33 -24.10
C GLY A 119 -14.27 7.70 -24.16
N ARG A 120 -14.66 8.87 -23.63
CA ARG A 120 -16.01 9.46 -23.70
C ARG A 120 -16.12 10.52 -24.79
#